data_AF-K1Z4B7-F1
#
_entry.id   AF-K1Z4B7-F1
#
_cell.length_a   1.000
_cell.length_b   1.000
_cell.length_c   1.000
_cell.angle_alpha   90.00
_cell.angle_beta   90.00
_cell.angle_gamma   90.00
#
_symmetry.space_group_name_H-M   'P 1'
#
loop_
_entity.id
_entity.type
_entity.pdbx_description
1 polymer ?
#
loop_
_entity_poly.entity_id
_entity_poly.type
_entity_poly.pdbx_seq_one_letter_code
_entity_poly.pdbx_strand_id
1 'polypeptide(L)'
;MEIPENRPLADFLPTISIKAKDFASEMTSVNVQSKDLKGVNLIEKEHIENNLAVRKMMIDRGIVPENLPAAEDVKKVERRLKKEEKNALKNK
;
A
#
# COMPACT_ATOMS: atom_id res chain seq x y z
N MET A 1 10.53 13.70 -1.56
CA MET A 1 10.93 12.28 -1.50
C MET A 1 11.73 11.99 -2.76
N GLU A 2 13.04 11.81 -2.65
CA GLU A 2 13.87 11.37 -3.78
C GLU A 2 13.83 9.85 -3.85
N ILE A 3 12.89 9.31 -4.64
CA ILE A 3 12.80 7.88 -4.91
C ILE A 3 13.65 7.59 -6.15
N PRO A 4 14.65 6.70 -6.06
CA PRO A 4 15.45 6.34 -7.23
C PRO A 4 14.57 5.74 -8.33
N GLU A 5 14.69 6.23 -9.57
CA GLU A 5 13.87 5.78 -10.72
C GLU A 5 13.95 4.26 -10.97
N ASN A 6 15.06 3.63 -10.59
CA ASN A 6 15.27 2.19 -10.74
C ASN A 6 14.60 1.33 -9.66
N ARG A 7 13.69 1.88 -8.86
CA ARG A 7 13.06 1.15 -7.76
C ARG A 7 11.53 1.27 -7.74
N PRO A 8 10.82 0.18 -7.39
CA PRO A 8 9.38 0.24 -7.20
C PRO A 8 9.00 1.26 -6.12
N LEU A 9 8.00 2.10 -6.41
CA LEU A 9 7.41 3.03 -5.44
C LEU A 9 6.91 2.30 -4.17
N ALA A 10 6.41 1.08 -4.34
CA ALA A 10 5.93 0.23 -3.26
C ALA A 10 6.97 -0.03 -2.16
N ASP A 11 8.27 0.00 -2.49
CA ASP A 11 9.35 -0.20 -1.52
C ASP A 11 9.47 0.93 -0.49
N PHE A 12 8.83 2.08 -0.75
CA PHE A 12 8.88 3.28 0.08
C PHE A 12 7.53 3.64 0.67
N LEU A 13 6.45 2.94 0.27
CA LEU A 13 5.12 3.19 0.78
C LEU A 13 4.92 2.51 2.15
N PRO A 14 4.27 3.19 3.10
CA PRO A 14 3.80 2.55 4.33
C PRO A 14 2.95 1.32 4.03
N THR A 15 3.15 0.22 4.76
CA THR A 15 2.39 -1.02 4.58
C THR A 15 0.89 -0.80 4.67
N ILE A 16 0.44 0.13 5.52
CA ILE A 16 -0.97 0.48 5.65
C ILE A 16 -1.52 1.14 4.37
N SER A 17 -0.73 1.98 3.70
CA SER A 17 -1.13 2.63 2.44
C SER A 17 -1.24 1.61 1.31
N ILE A 18 -0.34 0.63 1.26
CA ILE A 18 -0.43 -0.50 0.32
C ILE A 18 -1.72 -1.28 0.56
N LYS A 19 -1.95 -1.73 1.81
CA LYS A 19 -3.15 -2.49 2.19
C LYS A 19 -4.45 -1.72 1.93
N ALA A 20 -4.46 -0.41 2.14
CA ALA A 20 -5.62 0.43 1.86
C ALA A 20 -5.96 0.45 0.36
N LYS A 21 -4.96 0.55 -0.52
CA LYS A 21 -5.15 0.54 -1.97
C LYS A 21 -5.61 -0.83 -2.48
N ASP A 22 -5.03 -1.90 -1.93
CA ASP A 22 -5.46 -3.27 -2.23
C ASP A 22 -6.93 -3.45 -1.84
N PHE A 23 -7.30 -3.01 -0.63
CA PHE A 23 -8.68 -3.09 -0.16
C PHE A 23 -9.67 -2.30 -1.03
N ALA A 24 -9.32 -1.07 -1.44
CA ALA A 24 -10.16 -0.29 -2.35
C ALA A 24 -10.33 -0.97 -3.72
N SER A 25 -9.29 -1.65 -4.22
CA SER A 25 -9.32 -2.38 -5.47
C SER A 25 -10.20 -3.63 -5.38
N GLU A 26 -10.09 -4.39 -4.29
CA GLU A 26 -10.96 -5.53 -4.01
C GLU A 26 -12.43 -5.11 -3.85
N MET A 27 -12.69 -4.01 -3.13
CA MET A 27 -14.04 -3.44 -3.03
C MET A 27 -14.62 -3.10 -4.41
N THR A 28 -13.78 -2.54 -5.30
CA THR A 28 -14.18 -2.25 -6.68
C THR A 28 -14.50 -3.54 -7.43
N SER A 29 -13.66 -4.57 -7.34
CA SER A 29 -13.88 -5.88 -7.97
C SER A 29 -15.23 -6.50 -7.55
N VAL A 30 -15.50 -6.53 -6.25
CA VAL A 30 -16.76 -7.05 -5.69
C VAL A 30 -17.96 -6.23 -6.16
N ASN A 31 -17.87 -4.90 -6.17
CA ASN A 31 -18.97 -4.04 -6.57
C ASN A 31 -19.24 -4.09 -8.08
N VAL A 32 -18.20 -4.24 -8.91
CA VAL A 32 -18.35 -4.43 -10.35
C VAL A 32 -19.13 -5.70 -10.65
N GLN A 33 -18.81 -6.81 -9.97
CA GLN A 33 -19.55 -8.07 -10.10
C GLN A 33 -20.98 -7.95 -9.56
N SER A 34 -21.15 -7.38 -8.37
CA SER A 34 -22.45 -7.31 -7.67
C SER A 34 -23.44 -6.38 -8.36
N LYS A 35 -22.98 -5.28 -8.97
CA LYS A 35 -23.80 -4.29 -9.66
C LYS A 35 -23.83 -4.49 -11.19
N ASP A 36 -23.21 -5.56 -11.70
CA ASP A 36 -23.04 -5.85 -13.14
C ASP A 36 -22.51 -4.62 -13.94
N LEU A 37 -21.52 -3.92 -13.38
CA LEU A 37 -20.97 -2.72 -14.01
C LEU A 37 -20.17 -3.12 -15.26
N LYS A 38 -20.43 -2.41 -16.37
CA LYS A 38 -19.79 -2.67 -17.66
C LYS A 38 -19.18 -1.40 -18.22
N GLY A 39 -18.04 -1.58 -18.88
CA GLY A 39 -17.30 -0.49 -19.51
C GLY A 39 -16.48 0.34 -18.52
N VAL A 40 -15.50 1.05 -19.08
CA VAL A 40 -14.45 1.74 -18.32
C VAL A 40 -15.02 2.83 -17.41
N ASN A 41 -15.92 3.68 -17.92
CA ASN A 41 -16.40 4.86 -17.18
C ASN A 41 -17.13 4.49 -15.87
N LEU A 42 -17.96 3.43 -15.88
CA LEU A 42 -18.70 3.01 -14.69
C LEU A 42 -17.76 2.36 -13.65
N ILE A 43 -16.82 1.55 -14.11
CA ILE A 43 -15.81 0.89 -13.26
C ILE A 43 -14.86 1.93 -12.67
N GLU A 44 -14.44 2.92 -13.46
CA GLU A 44 -13.58 4.02 -13.01
C GLU A 44 -14.25 4.85 -11.93
N LYS A 45 -15.53 5.20 -12.12
CA LYS A 45 -16.31 5.92 -11.11
C LYS A 45 -16.36 5.14 -9.79
N GLU A 46 -16.69 3.85 -9.85
CA GLU A 46 -16.70 2.96 -8.69
C GLU A 46 -15.31 2.88 -8.03
N HIS A 47 -14.24 2.80 -8.82
CA HIS A 47 -12.88 2.79 -8.31
C HIS A 47 -12.53 4.08 -7.56
N ILE A 48 -12.85 5.24 -8.13
CA ILE A 48 -12.60 6.55 -7.51
C ILE A 48 -13.38 6.67 -6.20
N GLU A 49 -14.67 6.33 -6.21
CA GLU A 49 -15.54 6.39 -5.03
C GLU A 49 -15.02 5.48 -3.90
N ASN A 50 -14.61 4.24 -4.22
CA ASN A 50 -14.06 3.31 -3.24
C ASN A 50 -12.73 3.80 -2.65
N ASN A 51 -11.85 4.38 -3.47
CA ASN A 51 -10.60 4.95 -2.96
C ASN A 51 -10.85 6.16 -2.04
N LEU A 52 -11.82 7.03 -2.38
CA LEU A 52 -12.23 8.13 -1.52
C LEU A 52 -12.82 7.64 -0.20
N ALA A 53 -13.64 6.60 -0.23
CA ALA A 53 -14.24 6.01 0.97
C ALA A 53 -13.19 5.42 1.91
N VAL A 54 -12.25 4.64 1.38
CA VAL A 54 -11.14 4.07 2.17
C VAL A 54 -10.26 5.18 2.74
N ARG A 55 -9.94 6.22 1.96
CA ARG A 55 -9.19 7.37 2.45
C ARG A 55 -9.89 8.08 3.59
N LYS A 56 -11.20 8.36 3.43
CA LYS A 56 -12.00 9.01 4.47
C LYS A 56 -12.01 8.20 5.77
N MET A 57 -12.21 6.88 5.67
CA MET A 57 -12.16 5.97 6.81
C MET A 57 -10.82 6.06 7.57
N MET A 58 -9.69 6.14 6.85
CA MET A 58 -8.38 6.30 7.48
C MET A 58 -8.26 7.65 8.20
N ILE A 59 -8.69 8.74 7.55
CA ILE A 59 -8.67 10.09 8.11
C ILE A 59 -9.53 10.17 9.38
N ASP A 60 -10.72 9.59 9.37
CA ASP A 60 -11.63 9.56 10.52
C ASP A 60 -11.01 8.82 11.73
N ARG A 61 -10.04 7.94 11.50
CA ARG A 61 -9.26 7.25 12.54
C ARG A 61 -7.96 7.96 12.91
N GLY A 62 -7.75 9.18 12.41
CA GLY A 62 -6.54 9.97 12.63
C GLY A 62 -5.34 9.55 11.79
N ILE A 63 -5.55 8.70 10.77
CA ILE A 63 -4.49 8.20 9.89
C ILE A 63 -4.58 8.95 8.57
N VAL A 64 -3.64 9.85 8.29
CA VAL A 64 -3.57 10.60 7.03
C VAL A 64 -2.56 9.91 6.10
N PRO A 65 -3.00 9.15 5.08
CA PRO A 65 -2.12 8.31 4.27
C PRO A 65 -0.98 9.09 3.59
N GLU A 66 -1.24 10.32 3.20
CA GLU A 66 -0.29 11.19 2.50
C GLU A 66 0.77 11.80 3.42
N ASN A 67 0.49 11.90 4.72
CA ASN A 67 1.41 12.44 5.72
C ASN A 67 2.19 11.34 6.44
N LEU A 68 1.93 10.07 6.12
CA LEU A 68 2.69 8.97 6.71
C LEU A 68 4.14 9.04 6.20
N PRO A 69 5.12 8.91 7.11
CA PRO A 69 6.52 8.86 6.69
C PRO A 69 6.72 7.67 5.76
N ALA A 70 7.58 7.83 4.75
CA ALA A 70 7.98 6.72 3.90
C ALA A 70 8.45 5.54 4.77
N ALA A 71 8.06 4.33 4.40
CA ALA A 71 8.53 3.13 5.08
C ALA A 71 10.07 3.08 5.03
N GLU A 72 10.71 2.51 6.06
CA GLU A 72 12.14 2.22 6.00
C GLU A 72 12.39 1.36 4.76
N ASP A 73 13.38 1.75 3.95
CA ASP A 73 13.74 1.05 2.73
C ASP A 73 13.85 -0.46 2.97
N VAL A 74 12.97 -1.23 2.33
CA VAL A 74 12.87 -2.69 2.47
C VAL A 74 14.23 -3.38 2.30
N LYS A 75 15.09 -2.90 1.38
CA LYS A 75 16.43 -3.48 1.16
C LYS A 75 17.38 -3.23 2.33
N LYS A 76 17.21 -2.11 3.05
CA LYS A 76 18.01 -1.79 4.24
C LYS A 76 17.60 -2.68 5.41
N VAL A 77 16.29 -2.92 5.57
CA VAL A 77 15.76 -3.86 6.56
C VAL A 77 16.21 -5.29 6.26
N GLU A 78 16.09 -5.73 5.01
CA GLU A 78 16.54 -7.06 4.56
C GLU A 78 18.05 -7.27 4.82
N ARG A 79 18.88 -6.25 4.54
CA ARG A 79 20.32 -6.30 4.84
C ARG A 79 20.60 -6.38 6.34
N ARG A 80 19.84 -5.67 7.19
CA ARG A 80 19.98 -5.73 8.65
C ARG A 80 19.65 -7.13 9.17
N LEU A 81 18.52 -7.70 8.73
CA LEU A 81 18.11 -9.06 9.10
C LEU A 81 19.13 -10.12 8.68
N LYS A 82 19.64 -10.10 7.44
CA LYS A 82 20.71 -11.00 6.99
C LYS A 82 22.00 -10.87 7.82
N LYS A 83 22.32 -9.66 8.26
CA LYS A 83 23.49 -9.42 9.12
C LYS A 83 23.25 -9.97 10.53
N GLU A 84 22.06 -9.79 11.09
CA GLU A 84 21.66 -10.32 12.39
C GLU A 84 21.64 -11.86 12.39
N GLU A 85 21.08 -12.50 11.36
CA GLU A 85 21.13 -13.96 11.18
C GLU A 85 22.58 -14.47 11.14
N LYS A 86 23.44 -13.82 10.35
CA LYS A 86 24.87 -14.19 10.26
C LYS A 86 25.59 -14.03 11.60
N ASN A 87 25.25 -13.02 12.40
CA ASN A 87 25.84 -12.81 13.72
C ASN A 87 25.31 -13.82 14.75
N ALA A 88 24.01 -14.14 14.70
CA ALA A 88 23.40 -15.15 15.56
C ALA A 88 23.98 -16.55 15.30
N LEU A 89 24.29 -16.88 14.05
CA LEU A 89 24.96 -18.12 13.65
C LEU A 89 26.46 -18.18 14.05
N LYS A 90 27.10 -17.04 14.30
CA LYS A 90 28.50 -16.95 14.73
C LYS A 90 28.69 -16.98 16.25
N ASN A 91 27.63 -16.71 17.00
CA ASN A 91 27.62 -16.73 18.47
C ASN A 91 27.13 -18.07 19.03
N LYS A 92 27.23 -19.13 18.24
CA LYS A 92 26.92 -20.52 18.59
C LYS A 92 28.13 -21.38 18.28
#